data_AF-A0A7L5AAK1-F1
#
_entry.id   AF-A0A7L5AAK1-F1
#
_cell.length_a   1.000
_cell.length_b   1.000
_cell.length_c   1.000
_cell.angle_alpha   90.00
_cell.angle_beta   90.00
_cell.angle_gamma   90.00
#
_symmetry.space_group_name_H-M   'P 1'
#
loop_
_entity.id
_entity.type
_entity.pdbx_description
1 polymer ?
#
loop_
_entity_poly.entity_id
_entity_poly.type
_entity_poly.pdbx_seq_one_letter_code
_entity_poly.pdbx_strand_id
1 'polypeptide(L)'
;MASDNDKPRETSLPSASTVSGNETSRARSIATRLTDAEFGEVEAAVANAGKKVAEWLREAALAHARASAGSEEQTDPILLAEIMGMRSLMLNLFARASEGPLTTEDLRKMSAYSDSIKEQRAQDYMAQRRRRTSPKTTDKP
;
A
#
# COMPACT_ATOMS: atom_id res chain seq x y z
N MET A 1 -36.97 -62.03 43.87
CA MET A 1 -37.15 -62.54 42.49
C MET A 1 -36.37 -61.61 41.58
N ALA A 2 -35.30 -62.13 41.00
CA ALA A 2 -34.40 -61.43 40.09
C ALA A 2 -35.06 -61.18 38.74
N SER A 3 -34.64 -60.14 38.03
CA SER A 3 -33.89 -60.31 36.77
C SER A 3 -33.57 -58.96 36.14
N ASP A 4 -32.26 -58.77 35.93
CA ASP A 4 -31.63 -57.82 35.03
C ASP A 4 -32.18 -57.87 33.61
N ASN A 5 -32.17 -56.73 32.92
CA ASN A 5 -31.65 -56.71 31.56
C ASN A 5 -30.91 -55.40 31.30
N ASP A 6 -29.60 -55.51 31.40
CA ASP A 6 -28.59 -54.54 31.04
C ASP A 6 -28.51 -54.42 29.51
N LYS A 7 -28.54 -53.20 28.99
CA LYS A 7 -28.20 -52.91 27.59
C LYS A 7 -27.48 -51.57 27.55
N PRO A 8 -26.18 -51.52 27.22
CA PRO A 8 -25.44 -50.27 27.20
C PRO A 8 -25.94 -49.42 26.02
N ARG A 9 -26.46 -48.23 26.32
CA ARG A 9 -26.62 -47.17 25.32
C ARG A 9 -25.23 -46.59 25.08
N GLU A 10 -24.64 -46.93 23.94
CA GLU A 10 -23.45 -46.26 23.44
C GLU A 10 -23.76 -44.78 23.26
N THR A 11 -23.19 -43.97 24.15
CA THR A 11 -23.17 -42.52 24.06
C THR A 11 -22.24 -42.16 22.90
N SER A 12 -22.78 -42.00 21.71
CA SER A 12 -22.04 -41.46 20.57
C SER A 12 -21.64 -40.02 20.90
N LEU A 13 -20.38 -39.83 21.33
CA LEU A 13 -19.75 -38.53 21.46
C LEU A 13 -19.79 -37.83 20.10
N PRO A 14 -20.19 -36.54 20.01
CA PRO A 14 -19.97 -35.79 18.79
C PRO A 14 -18.46 -35.73 18.55
N SER A 15 -18.04 -36.29 17.42
CA SER A 15 -16.67 -36.20 16.94
C SER A 15 -16.25 -34.73 16.94
N ALA A 16 -15.23 -34.42 17.74
CA ALA A 16 -14.53 -33.15 17.68
C ALA A 16 -13.98 -33.01 16.26
N SER A 17 -14.75 -32.33 15.41
CA SER A 17 -14.27 -31.90 14.11
C SER A 17 -13.17 -30.90 14.42
N THR A 18 -11.93 -31.34 14.25
CA THR A 18 -10.76 -30.48 14.22
C THR A 18 -11.04 -29.40 13.18
N VAL A 19 -11.35 -28.19 13.67
CA VAL A 19 -11.48 -27.01 12.84
C VAL A 19 -10.09 -26.73 12.30
N SER A 20 -9.77 -27.34 11.15
CA SER A 20 -8.73 -26.85 10.27
C SER A 20 -9.21 -25.47 9.85
N GLY A 21 -8.73 -24.45 10.57
CA GLY A 21 -9.05 -23.07 10.29
C GLY A 21 -8.58 -22.78 8.87
N ASN A 22 -9.52 -22.72 7.93
CA ASN A 22 -9.26 -22.13 6.63
C ASN A 22 -8.88 -20.67 6.89
N GLU A 23 -7.58 -20.37 6.83
CA GLU A 23 -7.00 -19.02 6.94
C GLU A 23 -7.56 -18.03 5.89
N THR A 24 -8.42 -18.51 4.99
CA THR A 24 -9.09 -17.77 3.92
C THR A 24 -10.48 -17.23 4.28
N SER A 25 -11.08 -17.62 5.42
CA SER A 25 -12.41 -17.14 5.81
C SER A 25 -12.35 -15.83 6.61
N ARG A 26 -13.21 -14.86 6.26
CA ARG A 26 -13.36 -13.59 6.99
C ARG A 26 -14.11 -13.84 8.30
N ALA A 27 -13.37 -14.16 9.36
CA ALA A 27 -13.93 -14.57 10.65
C ALA A 27 -14.11 -13.44 11.69
N ARG A 28 -13.65 -12.22 11.40
CA ARG A 28 -13.66 -11.09 12.35
C ARG A 28 -14.38 -9.87 11.77
N SER A 29 -15.10 -9.17 12.64
CA SER A 29 -15.83 -7.94 12.32
C SER A 29 -15.26 -6.77 13.11
N ILE A 30 -15.28 -5.59 12.48
CA ILE A 30 -14.95 -4.29 13.09
C ILE A 30 -16.19 -3.42 12.95
N ALA A 31 -16.60 -2.75 14.02
CA ALA A 31 -17.77 -1.87 14.01
C ALA A 31 -17.48 -0.60 14.83
N THR A 32 -18.00 0.53 14.36
CA THR A 32 -17.98 1.81 15.06
C THR A 32 -19.30 2.54 14.80
N ARG A 33 -19.75 3.37 15.75
CA ARG A 33 -20.93 4.22 15.56
C ARG A 33 -20.51 5.50 14.84
N LEU A 34 -21.37 5.97 13.95
CA LEU A 34 -21.21 7.23 13.23
C LEU A 34 -22.42 8.12 13.56
N THR A 35 -22.20 9.43 13.56
CA THR A 35 -23.27 10.41 13.47
C THR A 35 -23.93 10.36 12.09
N ASP A 36 -25.13 10.95 11.96
CA ASP A 36 -25.84 10.97 10.67
C ASP A 36 -25.04 11.70 9.58
N ALA A 37 -24.30 12.75 9.96
CA ALA A 37 -23.42 13.48 9.04
C ALA A 37 -22.27 12.61 8.52
N GLU A 38 -21.55 11.94 9.42
CA GLU A 38 -20.46 11.02 9.06
C GLU A 38 -20.97 9.84 8.21
N PHE A 39 -22.15 9.33 8.53
CA PHE A 39 -22.76 8.27 7.73
C PHE A 39 -23.11 8.75 6.31
N GLY A 40 -23.65 9.96 6.18
CA GLY A 40 -23.94 10.58 4.89
C GLY A 40 -22.69 10.79 4.01
N GLU A 41 -21.56 11.16 4.61
CA GLU A 41 -20.28 11.25 3.91
C GLU A 41 -19.83 9.89 3.35
N VAL A 42 -19.97 8.82 4.15
CA VAL A 42 -19.65 7.45 3.71
C VAL A 42 -20.58 7.02 2.58
N GLU A 43 -21.89 7.28 2.67
CA GLU A 43 -22.83 6.93 1.60
C GLU A 43 -22.52 7.66 0.29
N ALA A 44 -22.19 8.95 0.35
CA ALA A 44 -21.78 9.72 -0.82
C ALA A 44 -20.51 9.15 -1.47
N ALA A 45 -19.50 8.79 -0.67
CA ALA A 45 -18.27 8.19 -1.17
C ALA A 45 -18.51 6.80 -1.80
N VAL A 46 -19.39 6.00 -1.20
CA VAL A 46 -19.80 4.69 -1.71
C VAL A 46 -20.56 4.82 -3.02
N ALA A 47 -21.49 5.77 -3.12
CA ALA A 47 -22.25 6.05 -4.34
C ALA A 47 -21.33 6.45 -5.49
N ASN A 48 -20.37 7.34 -5.23
CA ASN A 48 -19.36 7.75 -6.21
C ASN A 48 -18.47 6.58 -6.67
N ALA A 49 -18.19 5.63 -5.78
CA ALA A 49 -17.37 4.45 -6.09
C ALA A 49 -18.15 3.31 -6.77
N GLY A 50 -19.49 3.35 -6.79
CA GLY A 50 -20.33 2.30 -7.37
C GLY A 50 -20.22 0.94 -6.64
N LYS A 51 -19.87 0.93 -5.36
CA LYS A 51 -19.60 -0.28 -4.57
C LYS A 51 -20.66 -0.51 -3.49
N LYS A 52 -20.65 -1.70 -2.88
CA LYS A 52 -21.40 -1.93 -1.62
C LYS A 52 -20.66 -1.30 -0.45
N VAL A 53 -21.39 -0.73 0.51
CA VAL A 53 -20.82 -0.05 1.70
C VAL A 53 -19.77 -0.91 2.41
N ALA A 54 -20.08 -2.18 2.71
CA ALA A 54 -19.16 -3.07 3.40
C ALA A 54 -17.89 -3.41 2.60
N GLU A 55 -17.99 -3.46 1.27
CA GLU A 55 -16.84 -3.70 0.39
C GLU A 55 -15.93 -2.46 0.37
N TRP A 56 -16.54 -1.29 0.20
CA TRP A 56 -15.84 -0.01 0.20
C TRP A 56 -15.13 0.25 1.53
N LEU A 57 -15.82 0.06 2.67
CA LEU A 57 -15.24 0.26 4.00
C LEU A 57 -14.05 -0.68 4.27
N ARG A 58 -14.17 -1.96 3.87
CA ARG A 58 -13.08 -2.92 3.99
C ARG A 58 -11.87 -2.47 3.17
N GLU A 59 -12.08 -2.04 1.94
CA GLU A 59 -10.99 -1.59 1.07
C GLU A 59 -10.34 -0.31 1.58
N ALA A 60 -11.14 0.67 2.04
CA ALA A 60 -10.65 1.89 2.64
C ALA A 60 -9.80 1.60 3.90
N ALA A 61 -10.31 0.78 4.82
CA ALA A 61 -9.61 0.40 6.04
C ALA A 61 -8.29 -0.35 5.75
N LEU A 62 -8.31 -1.29 4.80
CA LEU A 62 -7.11 -2.02 4.40
C LEU A 62 -6.10 -1.15 3.65
N ALA A 63 -6.56 -0.24 2.79
CA ALA A 63 -5.70 0.73 2.11
C ALA A 63 -4.98 1.62 3.12
N HIS A 64 -5.72 2.14 4.10
CA HIS A 64 -5.16 2.97 5.16
C HIS A 64 -4.19 2.18 6.06
N ALA A 65 -4.58 0.97 6.50
CA ALA A 65 -3.70 0.12 7.31
C ALA A 65 -2.39 -0.24 6.60
N ARG A 66 -2.44 -0.49 5.28
CA ARG A 66 -1.24 -0.76 4.46
C ARG A 66 -0.38 0.47 4.24
N ALA A 67 -0.99 1.63 4.03
CA ALA A 67 -0.27 2.90 3.93
C ALA A 67 0.49 3.22 5.23
N SER A 68 -0.15 3.00 6.40
CA SER A 68 0.47 3.22 7.70
C SER A 68 1.53 2.17 8.05
N ALA A 69 1.32 0.90 7.68
CA ALA A 69 2.30 -0.17 7.92
C ALA A 69 3.52 -0.08 7.00
N GLY A 70 3.37 0.55 5.84
CA GLY A 70 4.42 0.80 4.88
C GLY A 70 4.71 2.28 4.71
N SER A 71 4.86 3.04 5.80
CA SER A 71 5.16 4.48 5.84
C SER A 71 6.49 4.85 5.14
N GLU A 72 6.60 4.53 3.86
CA GLU A 72 7.05 5.46 2.86
C GLU A 72 5.87 6.39 2.62
N GLU A 73 5.90 7.56 3.29
CA GLU A 73 5.19 8.75 2.84
C GLU A 73 5.21 8.76 1.30
N GLN A 74 4.03 8.58 0.68
CA GLN A 74 3.89 8.47 -0.76
C GLN A 74 4.49 9.74 -1.35
N THR A 75 5.75 9.63 -1.79
CA THR A 75 6.50 10.76 -2.30
C THR A 75 5.80 11.15 -3.58
N ASP A 76 5.26 12.37 -3.62
CA ASP A 76 4.58 12.89 -4.79
C ASP A 76 5.51 12.73 -6.01
N PRO A 77 5.13 11.91 -7.01
CA PRO A 77 6.00 11.63 -8.15
C PRO A 77 6.30 12.88 -8.96
N ILE A 78 5.38 13.84 -9.02
CA ILE A 78 5.56 15.12 -9.75
C ILE A 78 6.60 15.96 -9.01
N LEU A 79 6.46 16.10 -7.69
CA LEU A 79 7.43 16.85 -6.88
C LEU A 79 8.83 16.21 -6.94
N LEU A 80 8.89 14.88 -6.89
CA LEU A 80 10.14 14.15 -7.00
C LEU A 80 10.79 14.34 -8.37
N ALA A 81 10.01 14.34 -9.46
CA ALA A 81 10.50 14.64 -10.79
C ALA A 81 11.10 16.06 -10.83
N GLU A 82 10.40 17.08 -10.35
CA GLU A 82 10.93 18.45 -10.33
C GLU A 82 12.24 18.56 -9.52
N ILE A 83 12.34 17.89 -8.37
CA ILE A 83 13.58 17.85 -7.57
C ILE A 83 14.71 17.13 -8.32
N MET A 84 14.42 16.02 -9.00
CA MET A 84 15.41 15.29 -9.80
C MET A 84 15.89 16.09 -11.01
N GLY A 85 14.97 16.78 -11.69
CA GLY A 85 15.27 17.71 -12.77
C GLY A 85 16.19 18.83 -12.28
N MET A 86 15.81 19.51 -11.19
CA MET A 86 16.60 20.59 -10.60
C MET A 86 18.01 20.12 -10.20
N ARG A 87 18.13 18.94 -9.56
CA ARG A 87 19.42 18.34 -9.23
C ARG A 87 20.29 18.13 -10.48
N SER A 88 19.73 17.57 -11.54
CA SER A 88 20.47 17.36 -12.79
C SER A 88 20.86 18.67 -13.47
N LEU A 89 19.97 19.66 -13.45
CA LEU A 89 20.23 20.99 -14.01
C LEU A 89 21.39 21.66 -13.26
N MET A 90 21.36 21.66 -11.94
CA MET A 90 22.41 22.25 -11.11
C MET A 90 23.77 21.57 -11.34
N LEU A 91 23.82 20.24 -11.35
CA LEU A 91 25.07 19.52 -11.59
C LEU A 91 25.67 19.85 -12.97
N ASN A 92 24.84 19.91 -14.00
CA ASN A 92 25.27 20.26 -15.36
C ASN A 92 25.74 21.72 -15.46
N LEU A 93 25.03 22.64 -14.79
CA LEU A 93 25.41 24.06 -14.74
C LEU A 93 26.78 24.24 -14.07
N PHE A 94 27.00 23.61 -12.91
CA PHE A 94 28.29 23.68 -12.23
C PHE A 94 29.42 23.03 -13.04
N ALA A 95 29.16 21.89 -13.68
CA ALA A 95 30.14 21.23 -14.54
C ALA A 95 30.56 22.15 -15.69
N ARG A 96 29.61 22.76 -16.40
CA ARG A 96 29.90 23.65 -17.52
C ARG A 96 30.51 24.98 -17.10
N ALA A 97 30.05 25.56 -16.00
CA ALA A 97 30.60 26.81 -15.48
C ALA A 97 32.08 26.67 -15.08
N SER A 98 32.53 25.45 -14.76
CA SER A 98 33.95 25.20 -14.48
C SER A 98 34.84 25.27 -15.72
N GLU A 99 34.26 25.20 -16.93
CA GLU A 99 34.97 25.32 -18.21
C GLU A 99 35.02 26.77 -18.73
N GLY A 100 34.26 27.70 -18.13
CA GLY A 100 34.21 29.10 -18.51
C GLY A 100 32.82 29.73 -18.40
N PRO A 101 32.64 30.96 -18.92
CA PRO A 101 31.37 31.67 -18.86
C PRO A 101 30.23 30.90 -19.54
N LEU A 102 29.08 30.82 -18.86
CA LEU A 102 27.88 30.19 -19.41
C LEU A 102 27.24 31.08 -20.49
N THR A 103 26.95 30.49 -21.65
CA THR A 103 26.15 31.16 -22.68
C THR A 103 24.65 30.92 -22.44
N THR A 104 23.81 31.77 -23.04
CA THR A 104 22.35 31.58 -23.03
C THR A 104 21.93 30.26 -23.69
N GLU A 105 22.71 29.79 -24.67
CA GLU A 105 22.48 28.52 -25.35
C GLU A 105 22.81 27.33 -24.43
N ASP A 106 23.88 27.41 -23.63
CA ASP A 106 24.19 26.39 -22.62
C ASP A 106 23.04 26.25 -21.61
N LEU A 107 22.51 27.37 -21.12
CA LEU A 107 21.38 27.38 -20.17
C LEU A 107 20.13 26.71 -20.77
N ARG A 108 19.79 27.04 -22.02
CA ARG A 108 18.63 26.45 -22.72
C ARG A 108 18.79 24.95 -22.92
N LYS A 109 19.96 24.49 -23.37
CA LYS A 109 20.24 23.07 -23.56
C LYS A 109 20.13 22.28 -22.26
N MET A 110 20.66 22.82 -21.16
CA MET A 110 20.61 22.14 -19.87
C MET A 110 19.20 22.10 -19.28
N SER A 111 18.43 23.17 -19.45
CA SER A 111 17.01 23.18 -19.05
C SER A 111 16.24 22.11 -19.82
N ALA A 112 16.35 22.10 -21.15
CA ALA A 112 15.66 21.12 -21.99
C ALA A 112 16.07 19.68 -21.66
N TYR A 113 17.36 19.45 -21.41
CA TYR A 113 17.85 18.13 -20.97
C TYR A 113 17.23 17.73 -19.62
N SER A 114 17.25 18.63 -18.64
CA SER A 114 16.65 18.38 -17.31
C SER A 114 15.16 18.03 -17.41
N ASP A 115 14.40 18.80 -18.19
CA ASP A 115 12.99 18.54 -18.43
C ASP A 115 12.73 17.19 -19.12
N SER A 116 13.63 16.79 -20.04
CA SER A 116 13.48 15.52 -20.76
C SER A 116 13.74 14.28 -19.89
N ILE A 117 14.52 14.41 -18.81
CA ILE A 117 14.95 13.26 -17.99
C ILE A 117 14.31 13.20 -16.60
N LYS A 118 13.66 14.28 -16.14
CA LYS A 118 13.16 14.39 -14.76
C LYS A 118 12.19 13.28 -14.34
N GLU A 119 11.27 12.92 -15.23
CA GLU A 119 10.28 11.88 -14.98
C GLU A 119 10.94 10.50 -14.85
N GLN A 120 11.81 10.14 -15.80
CA GLN A 120 12.53 8.87 -15.76
C GLN A 120 13.38 8.74 -14.48
N ARG A 121 14.08 9.81 -14.08
CA ARG A 121 14.90 9.81 -12.86
C ARG A 121 14.06 9.60 -11.60
N ALA A 122 12.89 10.21 -11.51
CA ALA A 122 11.98 10.00 -10.39
C ALA A 122 11.49 8.55 -10.33
N GLN A 123 11.12 7.97 -11.47
CA GLN A 123 10.69 6.58 -11.57
C GLN A 123 11.80 5.61 -11.14
N ASP A 124 13.03 5.83 -11.62
CA ASP A 124 14.20 5.02 -11.26
C ASP A 124 14.50 5.11 -9.75
N TYR A 125 14.44 6.32 -9.18
CA TYR A 125 14.65 6.54 -7.76
C TYR A 125 13.61 5.79 -6.91
N MET A 126 12.33 5.90 -7.27
CA MET A 126 11.25 5.18 -6.60
C MET A 126 11.41 3.66 -6.72
N ALA A 127 11.78 3.15 -7.90
CA ALA A 127 12.03 1.73 -8.09
C ALA A 127 13.20 1.24 -7.22
N GLN A 128 14.28 2.00 -7.11
CA GLN A 128 15.41 1.68 -6.24
C GLN A 128 15.01 1.69 -4.77
N ARG A 129 14.21 2.67 -4.35
CA ARG A 129 13.72 2.78 -2.98
C ARG A 129 12.88 1.56 -2.58
N ARG A 130 11.92 1.15 -3.42
CA ARG A 130 11.12 -0.07 -3.22
C ARG A 130 11.96 -1.33 -3.05
N ARG A 131 13.05 -1.47 -3.82
CA ARG A 131 13.98 -2.60 -3.69
C ARG A 131 14.70 -2.60 -2.34
N ARG A 132 15.04 -1.43 -1.80
CA ARG A 132 15.72 -1.31 -0.49
C ARG A 132 14.78 -1.58 0.68
N THR A 133 13.51 -1.24 0.54
CA THR A 133 12.50 -1.41 1.60
C THR A 133 11.78 -2.75 1.54
N SER A 134 12.04 -3.57 0.52
CA SER A 134 11.55 -4.95 0.47
C SER A 134 12.23 -5.78 1.58
N PRO A 135 11.47 -6.38 2.52
CA PRO A 135 12.03 -7.21 3.57
C PRO A 135 12.76 -8.40 2.94
N LYS A 136 14.01 -8.62 3.37
CA LYS A 136 14.79 -9.78 2.96
C LYS A 136 14.14 -11.01 3.59
N THR A 137 13.42 -11.80 2.81
CA THR A 137 12.89 -13.10 3.24
C THR A 137 14.08 -13.97 3.59
N THR A 138 14.40 -14.07 4.88
CA THR A 138 15.35 -15.05 5.39
C THR A 138 14.64 -16.38 5.40
N ASP A 139 14.79 -17.15 4.32
CA ASP A 139 14.63 -18.60 4.39
C ASP A 139 15.66 -19.13 5.39
N LYS A 140 15.18 -19.82 6.42
CA LYS A 140 16.00 -20.71 7.23
C LYS A 140 15.55 -22.15 6.96
N PRO A 141 16.51 -23.09 6.91
CA PRO A 141 16.30 -24.46 6.45
C PRO A 141 15.45 -25.30 7.40
#